data_AF-A0A536WTE6-F1
#
_entry.id   AF-A0A536WTE6-F1
#
_cell.length_a   1.000
_cell.length_b   1.000
_cell.length_c   1.000
_cell.angle_alpha   90.00
_cell.angle_beta   90.00
_cell.angle_gamma   90.00
#
_symmetry.space_group_name_H-M   'P 1'
#
loop_
_entity.id
_entity.type
_entity.pdbx_description
1 polymer ?
#
loop_
_entity_poly.entity_id
_entity_poly.type
_entity_poly.pdbx_seq_one_letter_code
_entity_poly.pdbx_strand_id
1 'polypeptide(L)' 'MSLPLGAARPAVDLKAKVQQIEEQLQLAQQEYPERIALDRVKFALALAKFVRSQLDLDATVEQTIPPGTVRVGRLP' A
#
# COMPACT_ATOMS: atom_id res chain seq x y z
N MET A 1 17.49 -18.35 -14.95
CA MET A 1 17.06 -17.02 -15.44
C MET A 1 16.50 -16.27 -14.25
N SER A 2 17.20 -15.23 -13.79
CA SER A 2 16.91 -14.53 -12.54
C SER A 2 16.02 -13.32 -12.82
N LEU A 3 14.83 -13.28 -12.23
CA LEU A 3 14.01 -12.06 -12.18
C LEU A 3 14.82 -10.96 -11.45
N PRO A 4 14.72 -9.68 -11.86
CA PRO A 4 15.47 -8.62 -11.20
C PRO A 4 14.96 -8.48 -9.76
N LEU A 5 15.84 -8.83 -8.80
CA LEU A 5 15.63 -8.78 -7.34
C LEU A 5 15.27 -7.38 -6.77
N GLY A 6 15.10 -6.37 -7.62
CA GLY A 6 15.01 -4.96 -7.24
C GLY A 6 13.60 -4.41 -7.07
N ALA A 7 12.55 -5.05 -7.62
CA ALA A 7 11.19 -4.48 -7.60
C ALA A 7 10.36 -4.87 -6.36
N ALA A 8 10.62 -6.05 -5.77
CA ALA A 8 9.87 -6.52 -4.59
C ALA A 8 10.31 -5.83 -3.27
N ARG A 9 11.60 -5.47 -3.14
CA ARG A 9 12.13 -4.76 -1.96
C ARG A 9 11.50 -3.38 -1.71
N PRO A 10 11.32 -2.48 -2.70
CA PRO A 10 10.73 -1.17 -2.45
C PRO A 10 9.25 -1.24 -2.05
N ALA A 11 8.48 -2.20 -2.57
CA ALA A 11 7.07 -2.36 -2.22
C ALA A 11 6.87 -2.80 -0.76
N VAL A 12 7.69 -3.75 -0.28
CA VAL A 12 7.67 -4.19 1.13
C VAL A 12 8.10 -3.07 2.08
N ASP A 13 9.14 -2.32 1.70
CA ASP A 13 9.62 -1.17 2.49
C ASP A 13 8.60 -0.02 2.53
N LEU A 14 7.86 0.17 1.43
CA LEU A 14 6.77 1.16 1.36
C LEU A 14 5.60 0.79 2.28
N LYS A 15 5.16 -0.47 2.27
CA LYS A 15 4.07 -0.93 3.15
C LYS A 15 4.41 -0.74 4.63
N ALA A 16 5.63 -1.09 5.04
CA ALA A 16 6.10 -0.89 6.41
C ALA A 16 6.09 0.59 6.82
N LYS A 17 6.54 1.49 5.93
CA LYS A 17 6.50 2.94 6.17
C LYS A 17 5.07 3.48 6.27
N VAL A 18 4.16 3.04 5.42
CA VAL A 18 2.75 3.45 5.48
C VAL A 18 2.10 3.00 6.79
N GLN A 19 2.42 1.79 7.26
CA GLN A 19 1.92 1.29 8.54
C GLN A 19 2.44 2.11 9.73
N GLN A 20 3.73 2.48 9.72
CA GLN A 20 4.30 3.37 10.74
C GLN A 20 3.62 4.76 10.74
N ILE A 21 3.36 5.33 9.57
CA ILE A 21 2.65 6.62 9.44
C ILE A 21 1.23 6.51 10.01
N GLU A 22 0.53 5.40 9.74
CA GLU A 22 -0.81 5.16 10.27
C GLU A 22 -0.81 5.12 11.81
N GLU A 23 0.14 4.42 12.42
CA GLU A 23 0.28 4.35 13.88
C GLU A 23 0.52 5.73 14.49
N GLN A 24 1.42 6.53 13.90
CA GLN A 24 1.70 7.89 14.36
C GLN A 24 0.48 8.80 14.26
N LEU A 25 -0.31 8.68 13.20
CA LEU A 25 -1.54 9.46 13.02
C LEU A 25 -2.64 9.03 14.00
N GLN A 26 -2.72 7.75 14.36
CA GLN A 26 -3.64 7.27 15.39
C GLN A 26 -3.28 7.81 16.78
N LEU A 27 -1.98 7.83 17.13
CA LEU A 27 -1.50 8.44 18.38
C LEU A 27 -1.81 9.94 18.41
N ALA A 28 -1.52 10.66 17.33
CA ALA A 28 -1.81 12.08 17.22
C ALA A 28 -3.32 12.41 17.33
N GLN A 29 -4.20 11.52 16.86
CA GLN A 29 -5.64 11.66 17.00
C GLN A 29 -6.10 11.51 18.46
N GLN A 30 -5.45 10.63 19.23
CA GLN A 30 -5.77 10.39 20.65
C GLN A 30 -5.22 11.50 21.56
N GLU A 31 -4.02 12.02 21.27
CA GLU A 31 -3.39 13.06 22.09
C GLU A 31 -4.03 14.44 21.94
N TYR A 32 -4.65 14.75 20.79
CA TYR A 32 -5.16 16.08 20.50
C TYR A 32 -6.59 16.10 19.94
N PRO A 33 -7.59 15.61 20.70
CA PRO A 33 -8.97 15.49 20.23
C PRO A 33 -9.66 16.84 19.93
N GLU A 34 -9.23 17.93 20.55
CA GLU A 34 -9.91 19.24 20.47
C GLU A 34 -9.26 20.25 19.51
N ARG A 35 -8.22 19.85 18.76
CA ARG A 35 -7.54 20.78 17.86
C ARG A 35 -8.26 20.88 16.51
N ILE A 36 -8.31 22.10 15.94
CA ILE A 36 -8.75 22.39 14.55
C ILE A 36 -8.05 21.48 13.52
N ALA A 37 -6.88 20.93 13.86
CA ALA A 37 -6.14 19.99 13.03
C ALA A 37 -6.72 18.55 13.00
N LEU A 38 -7.70 18.22 13.84
CA LEU A 38 -8.25 16.86 13.96
C LEU A 38 -8.80 16.34 12.63
N ASP A 39 -9.50 17.17 11.86
CA ASP A 39 -10.02 16.77 10.55
C ASP A 39 -8.90 16.51 9.53
N ARG A 40 -7.78 17.23 9.65
CA ARG A 40 -6.58 16.98 8.83
C ARG A 40 -5.90 15.67 9.23
N VAL A 41 -5.84 15.37 10.53
CA VAL A 41 -5.29 14.11 11.05
C VAL A 41 -6.18 12.93 10.62
N LYS A 42 -7.51 13.05 10.76
CA LYS A 42 -8.47 12.06 10.27
C LYS A 42 -8.36 11.84 8.76
N PHE A 43 -8.23 12.92 7.98
CA PHE A 43 -8.03 12.83 6.54
C PHE A 43 -6.72 12.10 6.20
N ALA A 44 -5.60 12.51 6.81
CA ALA A 44 -4.31 11.86 6.61
C ALA A 44 -4.36 10.37 7.00
N LEU A 45 -5.06 10.04 8.09
CA LEU A 45 -5.23 8.66 8.55
C LEU A 45 -6.06 7.83 7.55
N ALA A 46 -7.14 8.40 7.03
CA ALA A 46 -7.95 7.75 5.99
C ALA A 46 -7.14 7.53 4.71
N LEU A 47 -6.31 8.50 4.32
CA LEU A 47 -5.43 8.38 3.16
C LEU A 47 -4.37 7.29 3.36
N ALA A 48 -3.71 7.24 4.52
CA ALA A 48 -2.73 6.19 4.84
C ALA A 48 -3.36 4.78 4.78
N LYS A 49 -4.55 4.62 5.36
CA LYS A 49 -5.32 3.36 5.30
C LYS A 49 -5.69 2.97 3.87
N PHE A 50 -6.10 3.94 3.04
CA PHE A 50 -6.39 3.71 1.64
C PHE A 50 -5.15 3.25 0.86
N VAL A 51 -4.00 3.93 1.03
CA VAL A 51 -2.76 3.53 0.35
C VAL A 51 -2.34 2.12 0.77
N ARG A 52 -2.44 1.77 2.05
CA ARG A 52 -2.15 0.41 2.53
C ARG A 52 -3.06 -0.64 1.86
N SER A 53 -4.36 -0.35 1.73
CA SER A 53 -5.28 -1.28 1.08
C SER A 53 -4.99 -1.45 -0.42
N GLN A 54 -4.53 -0.41 -1.11
CA GLN A 54 -4.08 -0.54 -2.50
C GLN A 54 -2.83 -1.43 -2.59
N LEU A 55 -1.85 -1.25 -1.70
CA LEU A 55 -0.65 -2.10 -1.67
C LEU A 55 -0.99 -3.58 -1.38
N ASP A 56 -1.98 -3.84 -0.51
CA ASP A 56 -2.45 -5.20 -0.22
C ASP A 56 -3.18 -5.83 -1.42
N LEU A 57 -3.95 -5.03 -2.17
CA LEU A 57 -4.59 -5.47 -3.41
C LEU A 57 -3.55 -5.79 -4.48
N ASP A 58 -2.56 -4.93 -4.68
CA ASP A 58 -1.48 -5.15 -5.65
C ASP A 58 -0.70 -6.43 -5.31
N ALA A 59 -0.39 -6.67 -4.03
CA ALA A 59 0.25 -7.91 -3.59
C ALA A 59 -0.61 -9.16 -3.86
N THR A 60 -1.94 -9.04 -3.76
CA THR A 60 -2.87 -10.13 -4.05
C THR A 60 -2.98 -10.40 -5.55
N VAL A 61 -2.93 -9.35 -6.38
CA VAL A 61 -2.93 -9.45 -7.85
C VAL A 61 -1.63 -10.11 -8.36
N GLU A 62 -0.47 -9.73 -7.84
CA GLU A 62 0.81 -10.37 -8.21
C GLU A 62 0.83 -11.88 -7.90
N GLN A 63 0.13 -12.31 -6.85
CA GLN A 63 0.04 -13.73 -6.48
C GLN A 63 -0.98 -14.52 -7.29
N THR A 64 -1.98 -13.87 -7.88
CA THR A 64 -3.10 -14.54 -8.57
C THR A 64 -2.92 -14.67 -10.08
N ILE A 65 -1.90 -14.04 -10.68
CA ILE A 65 -1.57 -14.23 -12.10
C ILE A 65 -0.61 -15.43 -12.23
N PRO A 66 -1.03 -16.58 -12.80
CA PRO A 66 -0.12 -17.67 -13.07
C PRO A 66 0.91 -17.23 -14.12
N PRO A 67 2.22 -17.52 -13.94
CA PRO A 67 3.30 -17.01 -14.80
C PRO A 67 3.35 -17.60 -16.23
N GLY A 68 2.23 -18.06 -16.81
CA GLY A 68 2.25 -18.82 -18.08
C GLY A 68 1.08 -18.64 -19.05
N THR A 69 0.06 -17.84 -18.78
CA THR A 69 -1.22 -17.98 -19.53
C THR A 69 -1.67 -16.78 -20.35
N VAL A 70 -0.76 -15.91 -20.79
CA VAL A 70 -1.10 -14.87 -21.78
C VAL A 70 -0.15 -14.91 -22.97
N ARG A 71 -0.19 -16.01 -23.73
CA ARG A 71 0.05 -15.92 -25.18
C ARG A 71 -1.22 -15.29 -25.76
N VAL A 72 -1.25 -13.96 -25.85
CA VAL A 72 -2.22 -13.27 -26.72
C VAL A 72 -1.97 -13.82 -28.12
N GLY A 73 -2.88 -14.68 -28.58
CA GLY A 73 -2.83 -15.21 -29.93
C GLY A 73 -2.85 -14.05 -30.92
N ARG A 74 -1.77 -13.89 -31.68
CA ARG A 74 -1.88 -13.34 -33.02
C ARG A 74 -2.70 -14.35 -33.83
N LEU A 75 -3.94 -13.99 -34.11
CA LEU A 75 -4.73 -14.56 -35.21
C LEU A 75 -4.34 -13.81 -36.50
N PRO A 76 -4.54 -14.45 -37.67
CA PRO A 76 -3.53 -14.83 -38.67
C PRO A 76 -2.84 -13.67 -39.41
#